data_AF-A0A0U1HQ19-F1
#
_entry.id   AF-A0A0U1HQ19-F1
#
_cell.length_a   1.000
_cell.length_b   1.000
_cell.length_c   1.000
_cell.angle_alpha   90.00
_cell.angle_beta   90.00
_cell.angle_gamma   90.00
#
_symmetry.space_group_name_H-M   'P 1'
#
loop_
_entity.id
_entity.type
_entity.pdbx_description
1 polymer ?
#
loop_
_entity_poly.entity_id
_entity_poly.type
_entity_poly.pdbx_seq_one_letter_code
_entity_poly.pdbx_strand_id
1 'polypeptide(L)'
;MTLNSGNKRRVLSVLSFSIILSFYGVSATHAASIIADKSAPNHQQADIKIKPPGLPVPCRIIGGCGEMTTINIQAPDKNGLSHNKYTQFDTPHFHDVVTLNNALSREVNGNPHLQGMAAKIILNEVNADKASILNGTVMLAGQDAHVIIANPSGIECNGCSFTNVSHLTLTSGTPHFSNNKLQKFRVIEGNINVNEGRITSGLTHQGRADTPAYLDLFANKINVNGKLNADDVFLIAGKNDIALSSPGQKINISSLVARADMPTLSDNIDISEMGGMYANKIRIVAEGNINNSGRINSKGLLLMVAGGDIYNTDTYIHGKHVRLVSAGTTHNIVSAIYGTERVRIEAKELINNDGFIVSDKRINIRSDNPVGSINGGEIRLMGKQNKEQQSGGIGRSA
;
A
#
# COMPACT_ATOMS: atom_id res chain seq x y z
N MET A 1 -68.05 34.18 47.77
CA MET A 1 -69.23 33.89 46.92
C MET A 1 -69.20 34.90 45.78
N THR A 2 -69.04 34.58 44.51
CA THR A 2 -69.35 33.37 43.73
C THR A 2 -68.43 33.33 42.49
N LEU A 3 -68.04 32.11 42.10
CA LEU A 3 -67.34 31.75 40.86
C LEU A 3 -68.32 31.70 39.66
N ASN A 4 -67.86 32.06 38.46
CA ASN A 4 -67.94 31.23 37.23
C ASN A 4 -67.35 31.99 36.03
N SER A 5 -66.25 31.54 35.44
CA SER A 5 -66.12 30.52 34.37
C SER A 5 -66.49 31.03 32.98
N GLY A 6 -65.53 31.06 32.06
CA GLY A 6 -65.74 31.55 30.69
C GLY A 6 -64.56 31.29 29.75
N ASN A 7 -64.18 30.01 29.68
CA ASN A 7 -63.34 29.33 28.69
C ASN A 7 -63.14 30.07 27.34
N LYS A 8 -61.93 30.59 27.07
CA LYS A 8 -61.46 30.90 25.71
C LYS A 8 -60.26 30.01 25.38
N ARG A 9 -60.52 28.96 24.60
CA ARG A 9 -59.53 28.09 23.98
C ARG A 9 -58.52 28.93 23.20
N ARG A 10 -57.25 28.86 23.59
CA ARG A 10 -56.12 29.34 22.76
C ARG A 10 -55.98 28.38 21.59
N VAL A 11 -56.34 28.84 20.40
CA VAL A 11 -56.03 28.17 19.14
C VAL A 11 -54.53 28.34 18.91
N LEU A 12 -53.76 27.25 18.97
CA LEU A 12 -52.37 27.24 18.54
C LEU A 12 -52.36 27.43 17.02
N SER A 13 -51.84 28.57 16.59
CA SER A 13 -51.57 28.88 15.19
C SER A 13 -50.47 27.94 14.68
N VAL A 14 -50.80 27.14 13.67
CA VAL A 14 -49.86 26.35 12.87
C VAL A 14 -49.15 27.34 11.94
N LEU A 15 -48.03 27.90 12.40
CA LEU A 15 -47.18 28.78 11.59
C LEU A 15 -45.91 28.03 11.19
N SER A 16 -45.94 27.52 9.96
CA SER A 16 -44.84 27.50 8.97
C SER A 16 -43.40 27.35 9.48
N PHE A 17 -43.00 26.13 9.83
CA PHE A 17 -41.58 25.72 9.83
C PHE A 17 -41.24 25.05 8.48
N SER A 18 -41.32 25.82 7.41
CA SER A 18 -40.83 25.46 6.09
C SER A 18 -39.91 26.59 5.65
N ILE A 19 -38.73 26.26 5.11
CA ILE A 19 -37.58 27.14 4.83
C ILE A 19 -36.54 27.08 5.97
N ILE A 20 -35.76 26.00 5.99
CA ILE A 20 -34.28 25.94 6.10
C ILE A 20 -33.93 24.46 5.85
N LEU A 21 -34.08 24.01 4.61
CA LEU A 21 -33.54 22.72 4.16
C LEU A 21 -33.21 22.78 2.67
N SER A 22 -32.55 23.87 2.24
CA SER A 22 -32.16 24.08 0.84
C SER A 22 -30.70 24.52 0.66
N PHE A 23 -29.85 24.39 1.69
CA PHE A 23 -28.43 24.75 1.61
C PHE A 23 -27.43 23.59 1.76
N TYR A 24 -27.88 22.32 1.79
CA TYR A 24 -26.98 21.16 1.63
C TYR A 24 -27.01 20.65 0.19
N GLY A 25 -26.84 21.57 -0.75
CA GLY A 25 -26.55 21.26 -2.15
C GLY A 25 -25.13 21.68 -2.45
N VAL A 26 -24.13 21.17 -1.72
CA VAL A 26 -22.75 21.23 -2.22
C VAL A 26 -22.71 20.27 -3.40
N SER A 27 -23.05 20.77 -4.58
CA SER A 27 -22.69 20.11 -5.82
C SER A 27 -21.17 20.19 -5.89
N ALA A 28 -20.51 19.15 -5.39
CA ALA A 28 -19.11 18.93 -5.69
C ALA A 28 -19.02 18.77 -7.21
N THR A 29 -18.61 19.84 -7.87
CA THR A 29 -18.20 19.81 -9.27
C THR A 29 -17.03 18.81 -9.33
N HIS A 30 -17.31 17.59 -9.78
CA HIS A 30 -16.26 16.60 -10.00
C HIS A 30 -15.39 17.13 -11.14
N ALA A 31 -14.19 17.60 -10.79
CA ALA A 31 -13.13 17.81 -11.75
C ALA A 31 -12.75 16.44 -12.33
N ALA A 32 -12.47 16.37 -13.63
CA ALA A 32 -12.15 15.12 -14.33
C ALA A 32 -11.12 14.27 -13.55
N SER A 33 -11.41 12.97 -13.37
CA SER A 33 -10.64 12.11 -12.45
C SER A 33 -9.52 11.33 -13.15
N ILE A 34 -9.64 11.03 -14.44
CA ILE A 34 -8.57 10.42 -15.25
C ILE A 34 -8.55 11.06 -16.63
N ILE A 35 -7.38 11.54 -17.04
CA ILE A 35 -7.22 12.33 -18.26
C ILE A 35 -6.01 11.80 -19.04
N ALA A 36 -6.26 11.31 -20.25
CA ALA A 36 -5.19 10.90 -21.17
C ALA A 36 -4.38 12.12 -21.61
N ASP A 37 -3.06 11.96 -21.67
CA ASP A 37 -2.16 13.02 -22.13
C ASP A 37 -2.29 13.21 -23.64
N LYS A 38 -2.95 14.30 -24.05
CA LYS A 38 -3.17 14.62 -25.47
C LYS A 38 -1.91 15.07 -26.21
N SER A 39 -0.82 15.37 -25.50
CA SER A 39 0.48 15.68 -26.09
C SER A 39 1.30 14.43 -26.41
N ALA A 40 0.95 13.27 -25.82
CA ALA A 40 1.59 12.00 -26.10
C ALA A 40 1.28 11.49 -27.52
N PRO A 41 2.12 10.61 -28.12
CA PRO A 41 1.78 9.93 -29.36
C PRO A 41 0.41 9.22 -29.29
N ASN A 42 -0.35 9.20 -30.40
CA ASN A 42 -1.72 8.64 -30.42
C ASN A 42 -1.81 7.21 -29.84
N HIS A 43 -0.80 6.38 -30.10
CA HIS A 43 -0.71 5.00 -29.59
C HIS A 43 -0.35 4.90 -28.10
N GLN A 44 -0.28 6.04 -27.39
CA GLN A 44 -0.07 6.14 -25.94
C GLN A 44 -1.22 6.88 -25.24
N GLN A 45 -2.23 7.36 -25.97
CA GLN A 45 -3.38 8.05 -25.40
C GLN A 45 -4.52 7.07 -25.15
N ALA A 46 -4.73 6.60 -23.92
CA ALA A 46 -5.80 5.64 -23.64
C ALA A 46 -7.21 6.15 -24.01
N ASP A 47 -8.09 5.24 -24.45
CA ASP A 47 -9.51 5.54 -24.69
C ASP A 47 -10.29 5.39 -23.37
N ILE A 48 -10.68 6.53 -22.81
CA ILE A 48 -11.30 6.63 -21.48
C ILE A 48 -12.81 6.81 -21.64
N LYS A 49 -13.58 5.85 -21.11
CA LYS A 49 -15.04 5.87 -21.09
C LYS A 49 -15.53 5.99 -19.67
N ILE A 50 -16.01 7.19 -19.33
CA ILE A 50 -16.66 7.44 -18.05
C ILE A 50 -18.13 7.09 -18.19
N LYS A 51 -18.60 6.09 -17.45
CA LYS A 51 -20.01 5.79 -17.31
C LYS A 51 -20.48 6.50 -16.03
N PRO A 52 -21.25 7.60 -16.14
CA PRO A 52 -21.86 8.19 -14.96
C PRO A 52 -22.75 7.13 -14.29
N PRO A 53 -22.97 7.21 -12.96
CA PRO A 53 -23.87 6.31 -12.24
C PRO A 53 -25.17 6.15 -13.01
N GLY A 54 -25.40 4.97 -13.57
CA GLY A 54 -26.51 4.75 -14.49
C GLY A 54 -27.81 4.66 -13.73
N LEU A 55 -28.54 5.77 -13.64
CA LEU A 55 -30.01 5.95 -13.58
C LEU A 55 -30.35 7.30 -12.91
N PRO A 56 -31.53 7.90 -13.21
CA PRO A 56 -32.08 9.03 -12.44
C PRO A 56 -32.66 8.56 -11.09
N VAL A 57 -32.01 7.59 -10.42
CA VAL A 57 -32.32 7.27 -9.03
C VAL A 57 -31.35 8.07 -8.17
N PRO A 58 -31.81 8.90 -7.23
CA PRO A 58 -30.90 9.60 -6.34
C PRO A 58 -30.00 8.58 -5.65
N CYS A 59 -28.69 8.77 -5.72
CA CYS A 59 -27.75 7.97 -4.97
C CYS A 59 -28.08 8.06 -3.48
N ARG A 60 -28.51 6.95 -2.87
CA ARG A 60 -28.86 6.89 -1.44
C ARG A 60 -27.79 6.22 -0.57
N ILE A 61 -26.58 6.03 -1.12
CA ILE A 61 -25.46 5.44 -0.38
C ILE A 61 -24.86 6.53 0.52
N ILE A 62 -24.63 6.19 1.80
CA ILE A 62 -23.96 7.08 2.75
C ILE A 62 -22.58 7.43 2.19
N GLY A 63 -22.38 8.70 1.89
CA GLY A 63 -21.13 9.23 1.36
C GLY A 63 -21.01 9.28 -0.16
N GLY A 64 -22.07 9.04 -0.93
CA GLY A 64 -22.12 9.30 -2.38
C GLY A 64 -21.96 8.06 -3.26
N CYS A 65 -22.15 8.21 -4.58
CA CYS A 65 -21.93 7.16 -5.57
C CYS A 65 -20.72 7.57 -6.38
N GLY A 66 -19.71 6.71 -6.44
CA GLY A 66 -18.53 6.96 -7.26
C GLY A 66 -18.80 6.77 -8.75
N GLU A 67 -17.81 7.10 -9.55
CA GLU A 67 -17.82 6.99 -11.00
C GLU A 67 -17.27 5.63 -11.45
N MET A 68 -17.85 5.07 -12.53
CA MET A 68 -17.32 3.87 -13.16
C MET A 68 -16.58 4.29 -14.44
N THR A 69 -15.25 4.18 -14.43
CA THR A 69 -14.39 4.54 -15.56
C THR A 69 -13.84 3.28 -16.20
N THR A 70 -14.05 3.08 -17.50
CA THR A 70 -13.36 2.03 -18.26
C THR A 70 -12.26 2.66 -19.09
N ILE A 71 -11.05 2.12 -18.96
CA ILE A 71 -9.88 2.55 -19.73
C ILE A 71 -9.56 1.43 -20.72
N ASN A 72 -9.88 1.67 -21.98
CA ASN A 72 -9.36 0.87 -23.08
C ASN A 72 -7.90 1.25 -23.28
N ILE A 73 -7.02 0.43 -22.70
CA ILE A 73 -5.57 0.58 -22.83
C ILE A 73 -5.16 0.50 -24.31
N GLN A 74 -4.03 1.11 -24.65
CA GLN A 74 -3.48 1.05 -25.99
C GLN A 74 -2.98 -0.35 -26.35
N ALA A 75 -2.87 -0.63 -27.65
CA ALA A 75 -2.35 -1.90 -28.13
C ALA A 75 -0.93 -2.15 -27.61
N PRO A 76 -0.59 -3.38 -27.15
CA PRO A 76 0.75 -3.68 -26.68
C PRO A 76 1.77 -3.63 -27.82
N ASP A 77 3.00 -3.25 -27.49
CA ASP A 77 4.15 -3.35 -28.40
C ASP A 77 4.60 -4.81 -28.61
N LYS A 78 5.63 -5.00 -29.43
CA LYS A 78 6.24 -6.33 -29.67
C LYS A 78 6.77 -7.03 -28.42
N ASN A 79 6.97 -6.31 -27.32
CA ASN A 79 7.43 -6.83 -26.03
C ASN A 79 6.25 -7.11 -25.07
N GLY A 80 5.01 -6.86 -25.49
CA GLY A 80 3.81 -7.04 -24.67
C GLY A 80 3.47 -5.84 -23.77
N LEU A 81 4.13 -4.69 -23.93
CA LEU A 81 3.89 -3.48 -23.15
C LEU A 81 2.80 -2.62 -23.79
N SER A 82 1.71 -2.39 -23.07
CA SER A 82 0.77 -1.30 -23.34
C SER A 82 1.20 -0.07 -22.53
N HIS A 83 1.60 1.00 -23.22
CA HIS A 83 2.05 2.24 -22.59
C HIS A 83 0.98 3.32 -22.74
N ASN A 84 0.40 3.73 -21.61
CA ASN A 84 -0.69 4.68 -21.52
C ASN A 84 -0.23 5.91 -20.75
N LYS A 85 -0.31 7.09 -21.35
CA LYS A 85 0.12 8.35 -20.76
C LYS A 85 -1.07 9.20 -20.33
N TYR A 86 -0.92 9.83 -19.17
CA TYR A 86 -1.97 10.60 -18.51
C TYR A 86 -1.42 11.93 -18.02
N THR A 87 -2.24 12.98 -18.04
CA THR A 87 -1.97 14.21 -17.26
C THR A 87 -2.64 14.16 -15.89
N GLN A 88 -3.49 13.15 -15.64
CA GLN A 88 -4.12 12.89 -14.35
C GLN A 88 -4.61 11.45 -14.28
N PHE A 89 -4.37 10.77 -13.16
CA PHE A 89 -4.87 9.42 -12.89
C PHE A 89 -5.27 9.33 -11.42
N ASP A 90 -6.52 9.67 -11.13
CA ASP A 90 -7.09 9.74 -9.79
C ASP A 90 -8.37 8.89 -9.69
N THR A 91 -8.65 8.41 -8.48
CA THR A 91 -9.94 7.85 -8.05
C THR A 91 -10.37 8.59 -6.78
N PRO A 92 -10.74 9.87 -6.88
CA PRO A 92 -10.90 10.76 -5.72
C PRO A 92 -12.04 10.34 -4.79
N HIS A 93 -13.02 9.58 -5.27
CA HIS A 93 -14.12 9.07 -4.47
C HIS A 93 -13.89 7.59 -4.10
N PHE A 94 -14.16 7.23 -2.84
CA PHE A 94 -13.95 5.88 -2.31
C PHE A 94 -14.88 4.79 -2.90
N HIS A 95 -15.84 5.20 -3.73
CA HIS A 95 -16.70 4.32 -4.53
C HIS A 95 -16.37 4.34 -6.02
N ASP A 96 -15.34 5.08 -6.44
CA ASP A 96 -14.88 5.07 -7.83
C ASP A 96 -14.36 3.68 -8.17
N VAL A 97 -14.64 3.25 -9.39
CA VAL A 97 -14.08 2.02 -9.97
C VAL A 97 -13.48 2.33 -11.32
N VAL A 98 -12.20 2.01 -11.48
CA VAL A 98 -11.46 2.14 -12.72
C VAL A 98 -11.15 0.75 -13.26
N THR A 99 -11.64 0.46 -14.46
CA THR A 99 -11.43 -0.81 -15.14
C THR A 99 -10.34 -0.68 -16.22
N LEU A 100 -9.19 -1.26 -15.90
CA LEU A 100 -8.12 -1.78 -16.76
C LEU A 100 -8.63 -2.68 -17.90
N ASN A 101 -9.05 -2.20 -19.07
CA ASN A 101 -9.61 -3.13 -20.08
C ASN A 101 -8.52 -3.82 -20.92
N ASN A 102 -8.08 -5.01 -20.47
CA ASN A 102 -7.14 -5.89 -21.16
C ASN A 102 -7.85 -7.13 -21.79
N ALA A 103 -9.17 -7.05 -22.02
CA ALA A 103 -9.93 -8.08 -22.73
C ALA A 103 -9.71 -7.95 -24.24
N LEU A 104 -9.55 -9.08 -24.94
CA LEU A 104 -9.40 -9.05 -26.40
C LEU A 104 -10.65 -8.47 -27.07
N SER A 105 -10.50 -7.83 -28.23
CA SER A 105 -11.60 -7.16 -28.93
C SER A 105 -12.79 -8.06 -29.26
N ARG A 106 -12.55 -9.37 -29.39
CA ARG A 106 -13.57 -10.41 -29.65
C ARG A 106 -14.37 -10.82 -28.40
N GLU A 107 -13.93 -10.44 -27.22
CA GLU A 107 -14.61 -10.72 -25.96
C GLU A 107 -15.76 -9.71 -25.74
N VAL A 108 -16.74 -10.06 -24.90
CA VAL A 108 -17.84 -9.15 -24.57
C VAL A 108 -17.29 -7.93 -23.83
N ASN A 109 -17.62 -6.72 -24.31
CA ASN A 109 -17.01 -5.46 -23.86
C ASN A 109 -15.47 -5.42 -24.04
N GLY A 110 -14.95 -6.20 -24.98
CA GLY A 110 -13.54 -6.26 -25.31
C GLY A 110 -12.94 -4.91 -25.69
N ASN A 111 -11.65 -4.75 -25.45
CA ASN A 111 -10.93 -3.54 -25.84
C ASN A 111 -10.70 -3.55 -27.36
N PRO A 112 -11.22 -2.54 -28.11
CA PRO A 112 -11.09 -2.48 -29.56
C PRO A 112 -9.63 -2.37 -30.06
N HIS A 113 -8.70 -1.94 -29.20
CA HIS A 113 -7.27 -1.87 -29.53
C HIS A 113 -6.58 -3.25 -29.49
N LEU A 114 -7.17 -4.27 -28.86
CA LEU A 114 -6.54 -5.58 -28.63
C LEU A 114 -7.06 -6.64 -29.61
N GLN A 115 -6.75 -6.47 -30.91
CA GLN A 115 -7.26 -7.30 -32.02
C GLN A 115 -6.66 -8.73 -32.13
N GLY A 116 -5.99 -9.21 -31.08
CA GLY A 116 -5.40 -10.56 -31.08
C GLY A 116 -4.35 -10.79 -30.01
N MET A 117 -3.83 -9.72 -29.40
CA MET A 117 -2.83 -9.79 -28.34
C MET A 117 -3.26 -8.90 -27.17
N ALA A 118 -3.35 -9.49 -25.98
CA ALA A 118 -3.51 -8.74 -24.73
C ALA A 118 -2.15 -8.30 -24.21
N ALA A 119 -2.13 -7.20 -23.45
CA ALA A 119 -0.92 -6.71 -22.81
C ALA A 119 -0.43 -7.69 -21.74
N LYS A 120 0.88 -7.82 -21.60
CA LYS A 120 1.56 -8.50 -20.49
C LYS A 120 1.99 -7.52 -19.41
N ILE A 121 2.26 -6.28 -19.81
CA ILE A 121 2.59 -5.17 -18.93
C ILE A 121 1.73 -3.98 -19.35
N ILE A 122 1.07 -3.35 -18.37
CA ILE A 122 0.26 -2.15 -18.57
C ILE A 122 0.92 -1.03 -17.76
N LEU A 123 1.63 -0.15 -18.46
CA LEU A 123 2.23 1.03 -17.86
C LEU A 123 1.24 2.20 -17.96
N ASN A 124 0.78 2.69 -16.81
CA ASN A 124 0.06 3.93 -16.67
C ASN A 124 1.04 5.00 -16.16
N GLU A 125 1.57 5.81 -17.07
CA GLU A 125 2.52 6.88 -16.77
C GLU A 125 1.78 8.21 -16.66
N VAL A 126 1.85 8.83 -15.49
CA VAL A 126 1.26 10.13 -15.20
C VAL A 126 2.35 11.19 -15.29
N ASN A 127 2.15 12.15 -16.19
CA ASN A 127 2.96 13.34 -16.33
C ASN A 127 2.18 14.52 -15.77
N ALA A 128 2.28 14.72 -14.46
CA ALA A 128 1.56 15.77 -13.73
C ALA A 128 2.46 16.34 -12.63
N ASP A 129 2.26 17.60 -12.28
CA ASP A 129 2.97 18.23 -11.15
C ASP A 129 2.47 17.73 -9.79
N LYS A 130 1.33 17.04 -9.76
CA LYS A 130 0.67 16.57 -8.54
C LYS A 130 0.69 15.05 -8.43
N ALA A 131 0.76 14.57 -7.20
CA ALA A 131 0.59 13.16 -6.89
C ALA A 131 -0.79 12.64 -7.33
N SER A 132 -0.83 11.36 -7.72
CA SER A 132 -2.08 10.66 -8.02
C SER A 132 -2.87 10.41 -6.74
N ILE A 133 -4.16 10.75 -6.72
CA ILE A 133 -5.04 10.54 -5.56
C ILE A 133 -5.88 9.29 -5.81
N LEU A 134 -5.60 8.22 -5.07
CA LEU A 134 -6.27 6.93 -5.20
C LEU A 134 -7.08 6.62 -3.95
N ASN A 135 -8.40 6.76 -4.02
CA ASN A 135 -9.31 6.45 -2.90
C ASN A 135 -10.26 5.30 -3.24
N GLY A 136 -10.49 5.04 -4.54
CA GLY A 136 -11.39 4.01 -5.04
C GLY A 136 -10.70 2.68 -5.37
N THR A 137 -11.34 1.94 -6.26
CA THR A 137 -10.88 0.62 -6.73
C THR A 137 -10.32 0.73 -8.13
N VAL A 138 -9.12 0.20 -8.36
CA VAL A 138 -8.61 -0.08 -9.72
C VAL A 138 -8.68 -1.59 -9.95
N MET A 139 -9.20 -2.01 -11.09
CA MET A 139 -9.34 -3.42 -11.43
C MET A 139 -8.87 -3.71 -12.84
N LEU A 140 -8.46 -4.95 -13.09
CA LEU A 140 -8.12 -5.42 -14.42
C LEU A 140 -9.23 -6.32 -14.96
N ALA A 141 -9.63 -6.08 -16.20
CA ALA A 141 -10.55 -6.92 -16.96
C ALA A 141 -9.79 -7.65 -18.07
N GLY A 142 -10.24 -8.87 -18.40
CA GLY A 142 -9.62 -9.69 -19.43
C GLY A 142 -8.42 -10.48 -18.93
N GLN A 143 -7.35 -10.49 -19.72
CA GLN A 143 -6.16 -11.29 -19.42
C GLN A 143 -5.31 -10.64 -18.31
N ASP A 144 -4.72 -11.48 -17.46
CA ASP A 144 -3.81 -11.03 -16.39
C ASP A 144 -2.56 -10.34 -16.96
N ALA A 145 -2.09 -9.31 -16.26
CA ALA A 145 -0.97 -8.48 -16.65
C ALA A 145 -0.31 -7.84 -15.42
N HIS A 146 0.97 -7.49 -15.55
CA HIS A 146 1.65 -6.61 -14.62
C HIS A 146 1.14 -5.18 -14.81
N VAL A 147 0.39 -4.67 -13.83
CA VAL A 147 -0.12 -3.29 -13.85
C VAL A 147 0.84 -2.37 -13.12
N ILE A 148 1.19 -1.27 -13.75
CA ILE A 148 2.12 -0.28 -13.21
C ILE A 148 1.43 1.09 -13.24
N ILE A 149 1.43 1.79 -12.11
CA ILE A 149 1.04 3.19 -12.00
C ILE A 149 2.28 3.98 -11.58
N ALA A 150 2.78 4.80 -12.50
CA ALA A 150 3.98 5.59 -12.32
C ALA A 150 3.63 7.08 -12.34
N ASN A 151 3.84 7.78 -11.23
CA ASN A 151 3.68 9.22 -11.13
C ASN A 151 4.89 9.82 -10.38
N PRO A 152 5.84 10.47 -11.07
CA PRO A 152 7.03 11.05 -10.44
C PRO A 152 6.73 12.05 -9.31
N SER A 153 5.59 12.73 -9.34
CA SER A 153 5.18 13.64 -8.26
C SER A 153 4.64 12.92 -7.02
N GLY A 154 4.41 11.61 -7.07
CA GLY A 154 3.99 10.78 -5.96
C GLY A 154 2.61 10.13 -6.12
N ILE A 155 2.21 9.35 -5.11
CA ILE A 155 0.93 8.64 -5.06
C ILE A 155 0.38 8.72 -3.63
N GLU A 156 -0.86 9.17 -3.51
CA GLU A 156 -1.65 9.18 -2.28
C GLU A 156 -2.70 8.08 -2.36
N CYS A 157 -2.55 7.00 -1.57
CA CYS A 157 -3.56 5.96 -1.44
C CYS A 157 -4.34 6.17 -0.15
N ASN A 158 -5.58 6.67 -0.22
CA ASN A 158 -6.44 6.86 0.94
C ASN A 158 -7.55 5.81 0.93
N GLY A 159 -7.21 4.59 1.36
CA GLY A 159 -8.14 3.47 1.28
C GLY A 159 -8.23 2.80 -0.10
N CYS A 160 -7.25 2.98 -0.98
CA CYS A 160 -7.30 2.41 -2.32
C CYS A 160 -7.33 0.87 -2.31
N SER A 161 -7.96 0.28 -3.33
CA SER A 161 -7.93 -1.16 -3.52
C SER A 161 -7.65 -1.55 -4.97
N PHE A 162 -6.99 -2.70 -5.13
CA PHE A 162 -6.61 -3.23 -6.44
C PHE A 162 -7.05 -4.68 -6.57
N THR A 163 -7.90 -4.95 -7.57
CA THR A 163 -8.56 -6.26 -7.73
C THR A 163 -8.31 -6.87 -9.10
N ASN A 164 -8.27 -8.21 -9.18
CA ASN A 164 -7.96 -8.98 -10.39
C ASN A 164 -6.61 -8.65 -11.05
N VAL A 165 -5.68 -8.07 -10.28
CA VAL A 165 -4.31 -7.79 -10.70
C VAL A 165 -3.41 -8.77 -9.96
N SER A 166 -2.64 -9.62 -10.64
CA SER A 166 -1.72 -10.54 -9.97
C SER A 166 -0.41 -9.86 -9.56
N HIS A 167 0.01 -8.82 -10.27
CA HIS A 167 1.22 -8.06 -10.01
C HIS A 167 0.97 -6.57 -10.22
N LEU A 168 1.11 -5.80 -9.16
CA LEU A 168 0.95 -4.36 -9.13
C LEU A 168 2.26 -3.68 -8.74
N THR A 169 2.66 -2.66 -9.49
CA THR A 169 3.70 -1.71 -9.07
C THR A 169 3.12 -0.31 -8.98
N LEU A 170 3.22 0.30 -7.80
CA LEU A 170 3.02 1.74 -7.61
C LEU A 170 4.39 2.39 -7.48
N THR A 171 4.67 3.42 -8.28
CA THR A 171 5.99 4.04 -8.25
C THR A 171 5.97 5.55 -8.47
N SER A 172 6.88 6.26 -7.78
CA SER A 172 7.27 7.62 -8.15
C SER A 172 8.49 7.68 -9.08
N GLY A 173 8.89 6.53 -9.63
CA GLY A 173 9.99 6.45 -10.57
C GLY A 173 9.55 6.81 -11.98
N THR A 174 10.38 7.57 -12.69
CA THR A 174 10.19 7.79 -14.13
C THR A 174 10.56 6.52 -14.89
N PRO A 175 9.69 6.00 -15.78
CA PRO A 175 10.01 4.82 -16.58
C PRO A 175 11.15 5.13 -17.56
N HIS A 176 12.15 4.25 -17.62
CA HIS A 176 13.29 4.39 -18.53
C HIS A 176 13.33 3.22 -19.52
N PHE A 177 13.45 3.59 -20.79
CA PHE A 177 13.45 2.67 -21.92
C PHE A 177 14.86 2.52 -22.50
N SER A 178 15.18 1.32 -22.98
CA SER A 178 16.36 1.07 -23.81
C SER A 178 16.00 0.07 -24.90
N ASN A 179 16.41 0.34 -26.13
CA ASN A 179 16.07 -0.45 -27.32
C ASN A 179 14.55 -0.69 -27.46
N ASN A 180 13.74 0.36 -27.21
CA ASN A 180 12.27 0.33 -27.23
C ASN A 180 11.66 -0.72 -26.28
N LYS A 181 12.31 -1.02 -25.16
CA LYS A 181 11.80 -1.89 -24.10
C LYS A 181 11.92 -1.17 -22.76
N LEU A 182 10.88 -1.28 -21.93
CA LEU A 182 10.92 -0.80 -20.55
C LEU A 182 11.97 -1.62 -19.76
N GLN A 183 12.96 -0.94 -19.18
CA GLN A 183 14.07 -1.60 -18.49
C GLN A 183 14.04 -1.37 -16.98
N LYS A 184 13.72 -0.15 -16.56
CA LYS A 184 13.86 0.27 -15.17
C LYS A 184 12.98 1.48 -14.85
N PHE A 185 12.82 1.73 -13.56
CA PHE A 185 12.27 2.96 -13.00
C PHE A 185 13.38 3.74 -12.32
N ARG A 186 13.49 5.03 -12.64
CA ARG A 186 14.41 5.95 -12.00
C ARG A 186 13.66 6.76 -10.95
N VAL A 187 13.89 6.43 -9.68
CA VAL A 187 13.30 7.10 -8.51
C VAL A 187 14.26 8.17 -8.03
N ILE A 188 13.81 9.43 -7.98
CA ILE A 188 14.59 10.57 -7.47
C ILE A 188 13.80 11.32 -6.41
N GLU A 189 12.52 11.57 -6.70
CA GLU A 189 11.59 12.30 -5.85
C GLU A 189 10.22 11.61 -5.85
N GLY A 190 9.24 12.26 -5.23
CA GLY A 190 7.90 11.74 -5.07
C GLY A 190 7.80 10.71 -3.93
N ASN A 191 6.69 10.79 -3.20
CA ASN A 191 6.40 9.91 -2.09
C ASN A 191 5.23 9.00 -2.44
N ILE A 192 5.21 7.81 -1.85
CA ILE A 192 3.98 7.00 -1.77
C ILE A 192 3.48 7.09 -0.34
N ASN A 193 2.23 7.51 -0.18
CA ASN A 193 1.58 7.61 1.11
C ASN A 193 0.39 6.64 1.13
N VAL A 194 0.41 5.69 2.05
CA VAL A 194 -0.71 4.79 2.33
C VAL A 194 -1.40 5.30 3.57
N ASN A 195 -2.56 5.92 3.40
CA ASN A 195 -3.33 6.53 4.47
C ASN A 195 -4.61 5.74 4.72
N GLU A 196 -5.16 5.86 5.93
CA GLU A 196 -6.51 5.39 6.22
C GLU A 196 -7.51 5.98 5.22
N GLY A 197 -8.43 5.14 4.75
CA GLY A 197 -9.55 5.56 3.91
C GLY A 197 -10.80 5.81 4.72
N ARG A 198 -11.85 6.31 4.05
CA ARG A 198 -13.16 6.48 4.68
C ARG A 198 -13.86 5.15 4.97
N ILE A 199 -13.61 4.12 4.15
CA ILE A 199 -14.29 2.81 4.22
C ILE A 199 -13.29 1.68 4.51
N THR A 200 -12.14 1.72 3.86
CA THR A 200 -11.05 0.74 4.01
C THR A 200 -9.95 1.34 4.87
N SER A 201 -9.28 0.50 5.65
CA SER A 201 -8.21 0.96 6.55
C SER A 201 -6.87 1.21 5.85
N GLY A 202 -6.85 1.59 4.58
CA GLY A 202 -5.61 1.77 3.80
C GLY A 202 -5.56 0.97 2.50
N LEU A 203 -4.37 0.58 2.08
CA LEU A 203 -4.14 -0.10 0.80
C LEU A 203 -4.52 -1.59 0.89
N THR A 204 -5.33 -2.07 -0.05
CA THR A 204 -5.64 -3.51 -0.18
C THR A 204 -5.29 -4.05 -1.56
N HIS A 205 -4.44 -5.07 -1.63
CA HIS A 205 -4.10 -5.79 -2.86
C HIS A 205 -3.87 -7.28 -2.60
N GLN A 206 -4.91 -8.09 -2.82
CA GLN A 206 -4.88 -9.52 -2.56
C GLN A 206 -5.30 -10.27 -3.81
N GLY A 207 -4.69 -11.45 -4.00
CA GLY A 207 -4.97 -12.33 -5.11
C GLY A 207 -6.31 -13.04 -4.97
N ARG A 208 -6.60 -13.91 -5.93
CA ARG A 208 -7.83 -14.70 -5.95
C ARG A 208 -7.54 -16.14 -5.57
N ALA A 209 -8.28 -16.65 -4.59
CA ALA A 209 -8.17 -18.03 -4.12
C ALA A 209 -6.70 -18.39 -3.78
N ASP A 210 -6.16 -19.44 -4.40
CA ASP A 210 -4.82 -19.96 -4.09
C ASP A 210 -3.68 -19.27 -4.85
N THR A 211 -3.98 -18.23 -5.66
CA THR A 211 -2.96 -17.49 -6.41
C THR A 211 -2.61 -16.18 -5.68
N PRO A 212 -1.42 -16.08 -5.05
CA PRO A 212 -1.03 -14.86 -4.34
C PRO A 212 -0.79 -13.71 -5.32
N ALA A 213 -1.19 -12.50 -4.92
CA ALA A 213 -0.83 -11.28 -5.64
C ALA A 213 0.47 -10.65 -5.10
N TYR A 214 1.13 -9.85 -5.95
CA TYR A 214 2.40 -9.20 -5.65
C TYR A 214 2.27 -7.69 -5.73
N LEU A 215 2.59 -7.01 -4.64
CA LEU A 215 2.62 -5.55 -4.55
C LEU A 215 4.06 -5.05 -4.48
N ASP A 216 4.42 -4.20 -5.42
CA ASP A 216 5.67 -3.44 -5.40
C ASP A 216 5.37 -1.95 -5.16
N LEU A 217 6.06 -1.34 -4.19
CA LEU A 217 6.01 0.11 -3.93
C LEU A 217 7.41 0.70 -4.05
N PHE A 218 7.62 1.58 -5.03
CA PHE A 218 8.94 2.15 -5.33
C PHE A 218 8.90 3.67 -5.30
N ALA A 219 9.48 4.33 -4.30
CA ALA A 219 9.43 5.79 -4.17
C ALA A 219 10.64 6.38 -3.46
N ASN A 220 10.79 7.71 -3.46
CA ASN A 220 11.87 8.32 -2.69
C ASN A 220 11.61 8.17 -1.17
N LYS A 221 10.35 8.37 -0.74
CA LYS A 221 9.87 8.04 0.61
C LYS A 221 8.55 7.28 0.54
N ILE A 222 8.36 6.31 1.42
CA ILE A 222 7.09 5.59 1.59
C ILE A 222 6.60 5.79 3.03
N ASN A 223 5.42 6.39 3.17
CA ASN A 223 4.75 6.55 4.46
C ASN A 223 3.56 5.59 4.53
N VAL A 224 3.45 4.85 5.63
CA VAL A 224 2.36 3.91 5.89
C VAL A 224 1.62 4.36 7.14
N ASN A 225 0.62 5.19 6.92
CA ASN A 225 -0.25 5.81 7.91
C ASN A 225 -1.59 5.10 8.12
N GLY A 226 -1.92 4.17 7.21
CA GLY A 226 -2.98 3.18 7.37
C GLY A 226 -2.46 1.77 7.13
N LYS A 227 -3.32 0.76 7.24
CA LYS A 227 -2.98 -0.64 6.98
C LYS A 227 -2.69 -0.89 5.50
N LEU A 228 -1.56 -1.52 5.24
CA LEU A 228 -1.22 -2.15 3.97
C LEU A 228 -1.52 -3.65 4.08
N ASN A 229 -2.54 -4.12 3.37
CA ASN A 229 -2.93 -5.52 3.30
C ASN A 229 -2.60 -6.08 1.91
N ALA A 230 -1.67 -7.02 1.85
CA ALA A 230 -1.27 -7.66 0.60
C ALA A 230 -0.98 -9.15 0.77
N ASP A 231 -0.83 -9.89 -0.32
CA ASP A 231 -0.30 -11.26 -0.25
C ASP A 231 1.22 -11.25 -0.13
N ASP A 232 1.95 -10.81 -1.15
CA ASP A 232 3.39 -10.57 -1.08
C ASP A 232 3.65 -9.10 -1.36
N VAL A 233 4.47 -8.44 -0.53
CA VAL A 233 4.80 -7.02 -0.70
C VAL A 233 6.32 -6.78 -0.71
N PHE A 234 6.77 -5.91 -1.63
CA PHE A 234 8.14 -5.43 -1.71
C PHE A 234 8.18 -3.89 -1.81
N LEU A 235 8.81 -3.26 -0.83
CA LEU A 235 9.05 -1.82 -0.78
C LEU A 235 10.53 -1.54 -1.12
N ILE A 236 10.76 -0.57 -2.00
CA ILE A 236 12.09 0.03 -2.22
C ILE A 236 11.95 1.53 -2.04
N ALA A 237 12.71 2.10 -1.11
CA ALA A 237 12.70 3.54 -0.87
C ALA A 237 14.10 4.18 -0.88
N GLY A 238 14.14 5.42 -1.37
CA GLY A 238 15.35 6.18 -1.66
C GLY A 238 15.55 6.42 -3.16
N LYS A 239 16.66 7.06 -3.53
CA LYS A 239 16.97 7.45 -4.90
C LYS A 239 17.65 6.32 -5.66
N ASN A 240 16.87 5.52 -6.38
CA ASN A 240 17.34 4.29 -7.00
C ASN A 240 17.01 4.22 -8.50
N ASP A 241 17.88 3.58 -9.27
CA ASP A 241 17.50 2.91 -10.52
C ASP A 241 17.06 1.47 -10.18
N ILE A 242 15.80 1.13 -10.44
CA ILE A 242 15.17 -0.15 -10.09
C ILE A 242 14.78 -0.88 -11.38
N ALA A 243 15.40 -2.04 -11.65
CA ALA A 243 15.09 -2.82 -12.85
C ALA A 243 13.66 -3.37 -12.84
N LEU A 244 13.05 -3.45 -14.02
CA LEU A 244 11.81 -4.18 -14.23
C LEU A 244 12.07 -5.68 -14.02
N SER A 245 11.21 -6.36 -13.26
CA SER A 245 11.38 -7.78 -12.96
C SER A 245 10.03 -8.48 -12.85
N SER A 246 10.03 -9.81 -13.03
CA SER A 246 8.84 -10.63 -12.82
C SER A 246 8.60 -10.89 -11.32
N PRO A 247 7.35 -11.17 -10.90
CA PRO A 247 7.01 -11.39 -9.50
C PRO A 247 7.93 -12.40 -8.81
N GLY A 248 8.39 -12.05 -7.61
CA GLY A 248 9.20 -12.94 -6.77
C GLY A 248 10.64 -13.22 -7.25
N GLN A 249 11.06 -12.67 -8.40
CA GLN A 249 12.44 -12.76 -8.86
C GLN A 249 13.35 -11.75 -8.16
N LYS A 250 14.67 -11.94 -8.28
CA LYS A 250 15.64 -10.95 -7.79
C LYS A 250 15.51 -9.68 -8.64
N ILE A 251 15.40 -8.54 -7.98
CA ILE A 251 15.37 -7.23 -8.61
C ILE A 251 16.77 -6.61 -8.52
N ASN A 252 17.27 -6.11 -9.65
CA ASN A 252 18.50 -5.33 -9.65
C ASN A 252 18.18 -3.90 -9.22
N ILE A 253 18.85 -3.44 -8.18
CA ILE A 253 18.69 -2.10 -7.59
C ILE A 253 20.06 -1.43 -7.62
N SER A 254 20.14 -0.22 -8.14
CA SER A 254 21.37 0.58 -8.15
C SER A 254 21.08 1.93 -7.53
N SER A 255 21.79 2.25 -6.45
CA SER A 255 21.68 3.55 -5.79
C SER A 255 22.17 4.67 -6.71
N LEU A 256 21.44 5.79 -6.73
CA LEU A 256 21.82 7.00 -7.46
C LEU A 256 22.66 7.96 -6.62
N VAL A 257 22.88 7.66 -5.34
CA VAL A 257 23.65 8.48 -4.40
C VAL A 257 24.89 7.71 -3.96
N ALA A 258 26.04 8.37 -3.90
CA ALA A 258 27.22 7.76 -3.31
C ALA A 258 27.04 7.71 -1.77
N ARG A 259 27.30 6.55 -1.15
CA ARG A 259 27.17 6.38 0.32
C ARG A 259 28.00 7.37 1.15
N ALA A 260 29.04 7.97 0.57
CA ALA A 260 29.89 8.96 1.24
C ALA A 260 29.26 10.36 1.33
N ASP A 261 28.19 10.64 0.58
CA ASP A 261 27.64 12.00 0.40
C ASP A 261 26.42 12.30 1.30
N MET A 262 26.09 11.43 2.27
CA MET A 262 24.91 11.58 3.14
C MET A 262 25.33 11.73 4.61
N PRO A 263 25.47 12.97 5.14
CA PRO A 263 25.84 13.20 6.54
C PRO A 263 24.72 12.83 7.54
N THR A 264 23.47 12.76 7.07
CA THR A 264 22.32 12.18 7.77
C THR A 264 21.52 11.35 6.76
N LEU A 265 21.32 10.07 7.05
CA LEU A 265 20.51 9.22 6.19
C LEU A 265 19.04 9.61 6.35
N SER A 266 18.35 9.86 5.24
CA SER A 266 16.96 10.27 5.25
C SER A 266 16.05 9.14 5.73
N ASP A 267 14.96 9.49 6.41
CA ASP A 267 13.89 8.54 6.71
C ASP A 267 13.15 8.20 5.42
N ASN A 268 13.44 7.04 4.83
CA ASN A 268 12.86 6.63 3.56
C ASN A 268 11.60 5.76 3.73
N ILE A 269 11.48 5.05 4.86
CA ILE A 269 10.29 4.29 5.22
C ILE A 269 9.82 4.76 6.59
N ASP A 270 8.56 5.16 6.68
CA ASP A 270 7.92 5.56 7.92
C ASP A 270 6.58 4.83 8.07
N ILE A 271 6.40 4.09 9.16
CA ILE A 271 5.20 3.32 9.45
C ILE A 271 4.66 3.84 10.77
N SER A 272 3.53 4.53 10.72
CA SER A 272 2.95 5.18 11.90
C SER A 272 2.23 4.18 12.81
N GLU A 273 1.89 4.61 14.03
CA GLU A 273 1.12 3.81 15.00
C GLU A 273 -0.27 3.40 14.46
N MET A 274 -0.91 4.27 13.69
CA MET A 274 -2.19 3.96 13.02
C MET A 274 -2.00 3.05 11.80
N GLY A 275 -0.78 3.03 11.26
CA GLY A 275 -0.40 2.19 10.13
C GLY A 275 -0.13 0.73 10.51
N GLY A 276 0.30 -0.01 9.49
CA GLY A 276 0.78 -1.38 9.66
C GLY A 276 0.87 -2.12 8.34
N MET A 277 1.57 -3.25 8.33
CA MET A 277 1.72 -4.08 7.14
C MET A 277 1.35 -5.52 7.46
N TYR A 278 0.48 -6.10 6.63
CA TYR A 278 -0.07 -7.43 6.83
C TYR A 278 0.03 -8.21 5.52
N ALA A 279 0.94 -9.20 5.48
CA ALA A 279 1.18 -9.97 4.27
C ALA A 279 1.65 -11.41 4.51
N ASN A 280 1.60 -12.24 3.48
CA ASN A 280 2.26 -13.55 3.47
C ASN A 280 3.80 -13.38 3.46
N LYS A 281 4.34 -12.45 2.67
CA LYS A 281 5.77 -12.06 2.71
C LYS A 281 5.94 -10.56 2.63
N ILE A 282 6.88 -10.02 3.41
CA ILE A 282 7.22 -8.60 3.44
C ILE A 282 8.71 -8.45 3.17
N ARG A 283 9.07 -7.63 2.18
CA ARG A 283 10.44 -7.19 1.93
C ARG A 283 10.48 -5.67 1.90
N ILE A 284 11.44 -5.08 2.59
CA ILE A 284 11.66 -3.62 2.63
C ILE A 284 13.14 -3.38 2.39
N VAL A 285 13.46 -2.53 1.42
CA VAL A 285 14.81 -2.04 1.15
C VAL A 285 14.76 -0.51 1.18
N ALA A 286 15.51 0.09 2.09
CA ALA A 286 15.63 1.54 2.23
C ALA A 286 17.09 1.94 2.08
N GLU A 287 17.37 3.00 1.30
CA GLU A 287 18.72 3.57 1.24
C GLU A 287 19.15 4.22 2.57
N GLY A 288 18.21 4.83 3.29
CA GLY A 288 18.40 5.42 4.60
C GLY A 288 17.72 4.64 5.71
N ASN A 289 17.00 5.34 6.59
CA ASN A 289 16.39 4.75 7.78
C ASN A 289 15.03 4.11 7.49
N ILE A 290 14.68 3.13 8.31
CA ILE A 290 13.34 2.56 8.42
C ILE A 290 12.81 2.87 9.83
N ASN A 291 11.73 3.64 9.91
CA ASN A 291 11.06 3.98 11.16
C ASN A 291 9.74 3.20 11.26
N ASN A 292 9.63 2.36 12.29
CA ASN A 292 8.44 1.57 12.55
C ASN A 292 7.86 1.85 13.94
N SER A 293 6.67 2.43 13.94
CA SER A 293 5.77 2.52 15.09
C SER A 293 4.48 1.72 14.87
N GLY A 294 4.30 1.13 13.69
CA GLY A 294 3.12 0.33 13.33
C GLY A 294 3.34 -1.17 13.42
N ARG A 295 2.23 -1.92 13.39
CA ARG A 295 2.27 -3.39 13.49
C ARG A 295 2.67 -3.98 12.16
N ILE A 296 3.73 -4.81 12.14
CA ILE A 296 4.15 -5.53 10.94
C ILE A 296 3.98 -7.02 11.18
N ASN A 297 3.13 -7.65 10.37
CA ASN A 297 2.78 -9.05 10.49
C ASN A 297 2.97 -9.78 9.16
N SER A 298 3.99 -10.63 9.10
CA SER A 298 4.22 -11.55 7.99
C SER A 298 3.85 -12.98 8.38
N LYS A 299 3.12 -13.71 7.52
CA LYS A 299 2.92 -15.17 7.71
C LYS A 299 4.18 -15.99 7.39
N GLY A 300 5.13 -15.39 6.69
CA GLY A 300 6.30 -16.05 6.09
C GLY A 300 7.59 -15.28 6.35
N LEU A 301 8.26 -14.87 5.27
CA LEU A 301 9.48 -14.09 5.37
C LEU A 301 9.14 -12.61 5.60
N LEU A 302 9.77 -12.04 6.61
CA LEU A 302 9.91 -10.60 6.80
C LEU A 302 11.39 -10.24 6.67
N LEU A 303 11.74 -9.46 5.66
CA LEU A 303 13.08 -8.93 5.44
C LEU A 303 13.06 -7.40 5.44
N MET A 304 13.88 -6.78 6.27
CA MET A 304 14.18 -5.35 6.20
C MET A 304 15.66 -5.15 5.96
N VAL A 305 15.99 -4.29 5.00
CA VAL A 305 17.36 -3.87 4.70
C VAL A 305 17.38 -2.33 4.71
N ALA A 306 18.11 -1.74 5.63
CA ALA A 306 18.31 -0.30 5.73
C ALA A 306 19.78 0.04 5.48
N GLY A 307 20.03 1.03 4.61
CA GLY A 307 21.35 1.64 4.50
C GLY A 307 21.68 2.56 5.67
N GLY A 308 20.69 2.91 6.51
CA GLY A 308 20.85 3.55 7.81
C GLY A 308 20.35 2.68 8.95
N ASP A 309 19.66 3.31 9.88
CA ASP A 309 19.13 2.69 11.10
C ASP A 309 17.78 2.01 10.84
N ILE A 310 17.46 1.03 11.69
CA ILE A 310 16.11 0.45 11.79
C ILE A 310 15.58 0.78 13.17
N TYR A 311 14.50 1.55 13.26
CA TYR A 311 13.80 1.86 14.49
C TYR A 311 12.51 1.04 14.58
N ASN A 312 12.37 0.26 15.65
CA ASN A 312 11.14 -0.43 16.02
C ASN A 312 10.74 0.04 17.42
N THR A 313 9.74 0.92 17.51
CA THR A 313 9.39 1.64 18.74
C THR A 313 7.92 1.47 19.07
N ASP A 314 7.61 1.15 20.33
CA ASP A 314 6.23 1.04 20.85
C ASP A 314 5.30 0.16 20.00
N THR A 315 5.84 -0.94 19.46
CA THR A 315 5.13 -1.75 18.46
C THR A 315 5.65 -3.18 18.38
N TYR A 316 5.17 -3.96 17.40
CA TYR A 316 5.67 -5.30 17.15
C TYR A 316 5.90 -5.64 15.68
N ILE A 317 6.96 -6.41 15.46
CA ILE A 317 7.33 -7.07 14.21
C ILE A 317 7.14 -8.57 14.40
N HIS A 318 6.34 -9.20 13.55
CA HIS A 318 6.09 -10.64 13.58
C HIS A 318 6.32 -11.27 12.20
N GLY A 319 6.96 -12.44 12.19
CA GLY A 319 7.19 -13.23 10.99
C GLY A 319 7.42 -14.71 11.29
N LYS A 320 7.36 -15.57 10.28
CA LYS A 320 7.93 -16.92 10.41
C LYS A 320 9.45 -16.83 10.46
N HIS A 321 10.02 -16.09 9.51
CA HIS A 321 11.43 -15.77 9.47
C HIS A 321 11.58 -14.25 9.44
N VAL A 322 12.07 -13.67 10.53
CA VAL A 322 12.38 -12.24 10.61
C VAL A 322 13.86 -12.04 10.37
N ARG A 323 14.22 -11.21 9.38
CA ARG A 323 15.58 -10.80 9.11
C ARG A 323 15.67 -9.27 9.00
N LEU A 324 16.41 -8.66 9.90
CA LEU A 324 16.71 -7.23 9.89
C LEU A 324 18.18 -7.04 9.55
N VAL A 325 18.48 -6.19 8.57
CA VAL A 325 19.83 -5.83 8.16
C VAL A 325 19.94 -4.32 8.13
N SER A 326 20.75 -3.75 8.99
CA SER A 326 20.99 -2.30 9.08
C SER A 326 22.48 -2.05 8.85
N ALA A 327 22.84 -1.02 8.09
CA ALA A 327 24.24 -0.57 8.03
C ALA A 327 24.59 0.34 9.22
N GLY A 328 23.58 0.88 9.91
CA GLY A 328 23.69 1.59 11.17
C GLY A 328 23.23 0.74 12.36
N THR A 329 22.40 1.31 13.21
CA THR A 329 21.90 0.70 14.44
C THR A 329 20.50 0.13 14.25
N THR A 330 20.25 -1.04 14.83
CA THR A 330 18.89 -1.54 15.02
C THR A 330 18.42 -1.18 16.42
N HIS A 331 17.38 -0.36 16.52
CA HIS A 331 16.75 0.05 17.77
C HIS A 331 15.46 -0.74 17.97
N ASN A 332 15.36 -1.46 19.09
CA ASN A 332 14.15 -2.12 19.55
C ASN A 332 13.79 -1.54 20.92
N ILE A 333 12.87 -0.58 20.92
CA ILE A 333 12.55 0.25 22.09
C ILE A 333 11.08 0.05 22.50
N VAL A 334 10.83 -0.47 23.70
CA VAL A 334 9.47 -0.74 24.22
C VAL A 334 8.65 -1.55 23.20
N SER A 335 9.28 -2.52 22.54
CA SER A 335 8.75 -3.16 21.34
C SER A 335 9.15 -4.62 21.21
N ALA A 336 8.47 -5.38 20.35
CA ALA A 336 8.74 -6.80 20.16
C ALA A 336 9.17 -7.14 18.72
N ILE A 337 10.20 -7.97 18.58
CA ILE A 337 10.59 -8.64 17.33
C ILE A 337 10.44 -10.14 17.55
N TYR A 338 9.47 -10.75 16.87
CA TYR A 338 9.11 -12.15 17.08
C TYR A 338 9.15 -12.98 15.78
N GLY A 339 9.91 -14.08 15.83
CA GLY A 339 10.05 -15.03 14.73
C GLY A 339 9.70 -16.46 15.13
N THR A 340 8.65 -17.06 14.55
CA THR A 340 8.23 -18.43 14.92
C THR A 340 9.21 -19.53 14.48
N GLU A 341 10.11 -19.24 13.54
CA GLU A 341 11.22 -20.15 13.19
C GLU A 341 12.59 -19.49 13.43
N ARG A 342 12.72 -18.21 13.09
CA ARG A 342 14.00 -17.53 13.20
C ARG A 342 13.84 -16.03 13.33
N VAL A 343 14.66 -15.45 14.21
CA VAL A 343 15.05 -14.04 14.14
C VAL A 343 16.54 -13.95 13.77
N ARG A 344 16.87 -13.10 12.79
CA ARG A 344 18.24 -12.76 12.43
C ARG A 344 18.38 -11.24 12.36
N ILE A 345 19.32 -10.68 13.12
CA ILE A 345 19.63 -9.25 13.10
C ILE A 345 21.10 -9.09 12.74
N GLU A 346 21.37 -8.27 11.74
CA GLU A 346 22.72 -7.87 11.32
C GLU A 346 22.78 -6.34 11.32
N ALA A 347 23.56 -5.74 12.20
CA ALA A 347 23.65 -4.30 12.34
C ALA A 347 25.07 -3.88 12.73
N LYS A 348 25.40 -2.59 12.65
CA LYS A 348 26.62 -2.06 13.30
C LYS A 348 26.49 -2.18 14.82
N GLU A 349 25.32 -1.83 15.34
CA GLU A 349 24.96 -1.92 16.75
C GLU A 349 23.49 -2.37 16.88
N LEU A 350 23.19 -3.10 17.96
CA LEU A 350 21.82 -3.45 18.34
C LEU A 350 21.55 -2.81 19.69
N ILE A 351 20.53 -1.97 19.79
CA ILE A 351 20.02 -1.39 21.03
C ILE A 351 18.66 -2.02 21.34
N ASN A 352 18.55 -2.69 22.48
CA ASN A 352 17.32 -3.33 22.93
C ASN A 352 16.90 -2.77 24.31
N ASN A 353 16.14 -1.68 24.30
CA ASN A 353 15.73 -0.95 25.50
C ASN A 353 14.26 -1.22 25.82
N ASP A 354 13.98 -1.96 26.90
CA ASP A 354 12.65 -2.46 27.27
C ASP A 354 11.94 -3.23 26.14
N GLY A 355 12.72 -3.78 25.20
CA GLY A 355 12.24 -4.52 24.04
C GLY A 355 12.43 -6.03 24.15
N PHE A 356 11.60 -6.80 23.44
CA PHE A 356 11.65 -8.25 23.39
C PHE A 356 12.11 -8.74 22.01
N ILE A 357 13.16 -9.55 21.96
CA ILE A 357 13.60 -10.25 20.74
C ILE A 357 13.43 -11.75 20.97
N VAL A 358 12.42 -12.33 20.33
CA VAL A 358 11.95 -13.68 20.63
C VAL A 358 11.93 -14.57 19.40
N SER A 359 12.35 -15.82 19.55
CA SER A 359 12.08 -16.85 18.53
C SER A 359 11.77 -18.19 19.14
N ASP A 360 10.90 -18.98 18.51
CA ASP A 360 10.60 -20.33 18.98
C ASP A 360 11.74 -21.32 18.73
N LYS A 361 12.64 -21.02 17.78
CA LYS A 361 13.70 -21.97 17.41
C LYS A 361 15.10 -21.38 17.33
N ARG A 362 15.29 -20.19 16.73
CA ARG A 362 16.66 -19.67 16.54
C ARG A 362 16.74 -18.16 16.51
N ILE A 363 17.69 -17.61 17.26
CA ILE A 363 18.09 -16.19 17.21
C ILE A 363 19.54 -16.14 16.73
N ASN A 364 19.85 -15.26 15.77
CA ASN A 364 21.21 -15.00 15.30
C ASN A 364 21.41 -13.48 15.25
N ILE A 365 22.25 -12.95 16.13
CA ILE A 365 22.54 -11.52 16.17
C ILE A 365 24.02 -11.35 15.82
N ARG A 366 24.29 -10.53 14.80
CA ARG A 366 25.62 -10.09 14.42
C ARG A 366 25.67 -8.58 14.54
N SER A 367 26.50 -8.07 15.45
CA SER A 367 26.80 -6.65 15.59
C SER A 367 28.31 -6.43 15.46
N ASP A 368 28.71 -5.35 14.80
CA ASP A 368 30.14 -5.00 14.64
C ASP A 368 30.69 -4.42 15.94
N ASN A 369 29.87 -3.65 16.65
CA ASN A 369 30.09 -3.25 18.04
C ASN A 369 29.50 -4.31 19.00
N PRO A 370 29.94 -4.39 20.27
CA PRO A 370 29.23 -5.15 21.29
C PRO A 370 27.73 -4.80 21.27
N VAL A 371 26.85 -5.78 21.51
CA VAL A 371 25.40 -5.52 21.58
C VAL A 371 25.17 -4.36 22.54
N GLY A 372 24.80 -3.21 21.98
CA GLY A 372 24.68 -1.94 22.67
C GLY A 372 23.54 -2.03 23.67
N SER A 373 23.82 -1.81 24.95
CA SER A 373 22.86 -1.68 26.05
C SER A 373 21.54 -2.46 25.90
N ILE A 374 21.50 -3.67 26.46
CA ILE A 374 20.23 -4.33 26.77
C ILE A 374 19.79 -3.77 28.13
N ASN A 375 18.98 -2.72 28.11
CA ASN A 375 18.46 -2.10 29.33
C ASN A 375 16.99 -2.47 29.47
N GLY A 376 16.64 -3.29 30.46
CA GLY A 376 15.28 -3.80 30.68
C GLY A 376 14.72 -4.73 29.58
N GLY A 377 15.40 -4.84 28.43
CA GLY A 377 15.01 -5.70 27.32
C GLY A 377 15.37 -7.17 27.50
N GLU A 378 14.71 -8.04 26.74
CA GLU A 378 14.89 -9.50 26.78
C GLU A 378 15.22 -10.06 25.40
N ILE A 379 16.17 -11.00 25.32
CA ILE A 379 16.44 -11.81 24.14
C ILE A 379 16.24 -13.27 24.51
N ARG A 380 15.20 -13.93 23.98
CA ARG A 380 14.80 -15.28 24.44
C ARG A 380 14.43 -16.24 23.33
N LEU A 381 14.88 -17.49 23.49
CA LEU A 381 14.35 -18.63 22.76
C LEU A 381 13.17 -19.25 23.52
N MET A 382 12.00 -19.29 22.89
CA MET A 382 10.84 -20.03 23.37
C MET A 382 11.05 -21.51 23.02
N GLY A 383 11.94 -22.20 23.74
CA GLY A 383 12.05 -23.66 23.62
C GLY A 383 10.65 -24.28 23.75
N LYS A 384 10.33 -25.31 22.95
CA LYS A 384 9.05 -26.04 23.07
C LYS A 384 8.82 -26.39 24.53
N GLN A 385 7.89 -25.71 25.21
CA GLN A 385 7.43 -26.16 26.50
C GLN A 385 6.60 -27.42 26.27
N ASN A 386 7.23 -28.58 26.40
CA ASN A 386 6.49 -29.79 26.74
C ASN A 386 5.86 -29.53 28.11
N LYS A 387 4.57 -29.18 28.12
CA LYS A 387 3.76 -29.24 29.34
C LYS A 387 3.61 -30.72 29.71
N GLU A 388 4.59 -31.28 30.40
CA GLU A 388 4.32 -32.40 31.29
C GLU A 388 3.67 -31.81 32.54
N GLN A 389 2.33 -31.83 32.55
CA GLN A 389 1.58 -31.82 33.80
C GLN A 389 2.07 -33.02 34.62
N GLN A 390 2.88 -32.77 35.65
CA GLN A 390 3.00 -33.72 36.75
C GLN A 390 1.63 -33.85 37.41
N SER A 391 0.84 -34.81 36.98
CA SER A 391 -0.21 -35.40 37.79
C SER A 391 0.47 -36.14 38.94
N GLY A 392 0.63 -35.45 40.07
CA GLY A 392 1.00 -36.07 41.33
C GLY A 392 -0.05 -37.10 41.73
N GLY A 393 0.16 -38.35 41.33
CA GLY A 393 -0.55 -39.49 41.89
C GLY A 393 -0.12 -39.66 43.33
N ILE A 394 -1.01 -39.29 44.27
CA ILE A 394 -0.89 -39.70 45.67
C ILE A 394 -1.19 -41.19 45.71
N GLY A 395 -0.12 -41.99 45.68
CA GLY A 395 -0.16 -43.39 46.08
C GLY A 395 -0.48 -43.47 47.57
N ARG A 396 -1.63 -44.08 47.88
CA ARG A 396 -1.94 -44.58 49.23
C ARG A 396 -0.94 -45.67 49.59
N SER A 397 -0.40 -45.61 50.81
CA SER A 397 0.28 -46.73 51.45
C SER A 397 -0.18 -46.83 52.90
N ALA A 398 -0.57 -48.06 53.25
CA ALA A 398 -1.00 -48.63 54.53
C ALA A 398 -2.37 -48.19 55.07
#